data_AF-A0A9D9V376-F1
#
_entry.id   AF-A0A9D9V376-F1
#
_cell.length_a   1.000
_cell.length_b   1.000
_cell.length_c   1.000
_cell.angle_alpha   90.00
_cell.angle_beta   90.00
_cell.angle_gamma   90.00
#
_symmetry.space_group_name_H-M   'P 1'
#
loop_
_entity.id
_entity.type
_entity.pdbx_description
1 polymer ?
#
loop_
_entity_poly.entity_id
_entity_poly.type
_entity_poly.pdbx_seq_one_letter_code
_entity_poly.pdbx_strand_id
1 'polypeptide(L)'
;MQQKFQKIKTNFLLFLELQLLISLVICPMLIAWGLPISMMSIVGNLIFAQFLTVFIFLSALLFSSDILGIPNYFIAQALEWVTQIWHYLLSFGTADWLVGFPLWIFPISLIFAATGCFIYKIKMSQNYRILTLGILCLAIPTIHTIFQAQSALITVQQGLQKMHLIKARGKVYAFDCGALGARPSSLSWIEYTLIPTVIKAIGATHIDALILCKSNSRTAQAAKECMKCLPTGQLIEIHNKHETPKISST
;
A
#
# COMPACT_ATOMS: atom_id res chain seq x y z
N MET A 1 -27.82 -23.07 22.64
CA MET A 1 -27.12 -21.83 22.21
C MET A 1 -25.60 -21.93 22.31
N GLN A 2 -25.03 -22.49 23.39
CA GLN A 2 -23.57 -22.62 23.58
C GLN A 2 -22.83 -23.34 22.43
N GLN A 3 -23.38 -24.42 21.89
CA GLN A 3 -22.78 -25.15 20.75
C GLN A 3 -22.67 -24.29 19.47
N LYS A 4 -23.67 -23.46 19.17
CA LYS A 4 -23.63 -22.56 18.00
C LYS A 4 -22.54 -21.50 18.18
N PHE A 5 -22.43 -20.95 19.38
CA PHE A 5 -21.38 -19.97 19.70
C PHE A 5 -19.97 -20.57 19.58
N GLN A 6 -19.77 -21.80 20.06
CA GLN A 6 -18.51 -22.51 19.90
C GLN A 6 -18.14 -22.72 18.42
N LYS A 7 -19.10 -23.10 17.58
CA LYS A 7 -18.86 -23.27 16.13
C LYS A 7 -18.46 -21.95 15.45
N ILE A 8 -19.14 -20.85 15.77
CA ILE A 8 -18.81 -19.52 15.25
C ILE A 8 -17.39 -19.11 15.68
N LYS A 9 -17.06 -19.32 16.96
CA LYS A 9 -15.72 -19.04 17.49
C LYS A 9 -14.64 -19.84 16.77
N THR A 10 -14.83 -21.14 16.57
CA THR A 10 -13.85 -21.99 15.86
C THR A 10 -13.67 -21.57 14.41
N ASN A 11 -14.76 -21.24 13.70
CA ASN A 11 -14.68 -20.75 12.33
C ASN A 11 -13.95 -19.40 12.25
N PHE A 12 -14.22 -18.51 13.19
CA PHE A 12 -13.54 -17.22 13.29
C PHE A 12 -12.04 -17.38 13.54
N LEU A 13 -11.66 -18.24 14.49
CA LEU A 13 -10.26 -18.53 14.78
C LEU A 13 -9.54 -19.16 13.60
N LEU A 14 -10.19 -20.08 12.88
CA LEU A 14 -9.65 -20.67 11.66
C LEU A 14 -9.43 -19.62 10.57
N PHE A 15 -10.39 -18.72 10.38
CA PHE A 15 -10.25 -17.62 9.43
C PHE A 15 -9.10 -16.69 9.80
N LEU A 16 -9.00 -16.30 11.08
CA LEU A 16 -7.93 -15.45 11.58
C LEU A 16 -6.55 -16.11 11.37
N GLU A 17 -6.43 -17.40 11.69
CA GLU A 17 -5.23 -18.20 11.46
C GLU A 17 -4.82 -18.18 9.99
N LEU A 18 -5.75 -18.42 9.07
CA LEU A 18 -5.48 -18.40 7.63
C LEU A 18 -5.08 -17.01 7.13
N GLN A 19 -5.75 -15.94 7.58
CA GLN A 19 -5.40 -14.57 7.20
C GLN A 19 -4.00 -14.18 7.67
N LEU A 20 -3.62 -14.54 8.89
CA LEU A 20 -2.26 -14.30 9.40
C LEU A 20 -1.22 -15.06 8.57
N LEU A 21 -1.46 -16.35 8.29
CA LEU A 21 -0.55 -17.15 7.48
C LEU A 21 -0.40 -16.58 6.06
N ILE A 22 -1.52 -16.27 5.40
CA ILE A 22 -1.52 -15.69 4.04
C ILE A 22 -0.79 -14.34 4.05
N SER A 23 -1.07 -13.48 5.02
CA SER A 23 -0.40 -12.18 5.14
C SER A 23 1.12 -12.35 5.29
N LEU A 24 1.56 -13.31 6.10
CA LEU A 24 2.98 -13.60 6.31
C LEU A 24 3.66 -14.14 5.05
N VAL A 25 2.98 -15.02 4.30
CA VAL A 25 3.50 -15.61 3.05
C VAL A 25 3.53 -14.60 1.90
N ILE A 26 2.56 -13.69 1.82
CA ILE A 26 2.50 -12.65 0.78
C ILE A 26 3.48 -11.50 1.06
N CYS A 27 3.78 -11.22 2.34
CA CYS A 27 4.69 -10.15 2.76
C CYS A 27 6.02 -10.09 1.98
N PRO A 28 6.83 -11.17 1.84
CA PRO A 28 8.07 -11.13 1.07
C PRO A 28 7.87 -10.74 -0.39
N MET A 29 6.76 -11.17 -1.03
CA MET A 29 6.44 -10.79 -2.40
C MET A 29 6.15 -9.29 -2.52
N LEU A 30 5.36 -8.73 -1.60
CA LEU A 30 5.06 -7.29 -1.57
C LEU A 30 6.34 -6.46 -1.35
N ILE A 31 7.21 -6.89 -0.44
CA ILE A 31 8.51 -6.24 -0.19
C ILE A 31 9.40 -6.30 -1.43
N ALA A 32 9.52 -7.48 -2.06
CA ALA A 32 10.32 -7.67 -3.27
C ALA A 32 9.80 -6.82 -4.44
N TRP A 33 8.51 -6.51 -4.48
CA TRP A 33 7.91 -5.65 -5.49
C TRP A 33 7.92 -4.17 -5.10
N GLY A 34 8.19 -3.84 -3.83
CA GLY A 34 8.16 -2.47 -3.33
C GLY A 34 6.74 -1.93 -3.21
N LEU A 35 5.78 -2.80 -2.91
CA LEU A 35 4.41 -2.41 -2.66
C LEU A 35 4.22 -2.12 -1.17
N PRO A 36 3.48 -1.05 -0.82
CA PRO A 36 3.17 -0.78 0.57
C PRO A 36 2.19 -1.83 1.11
N ILE A 37 2.33 -2.15 2.39
CA ILE A 37 1.46 -3.11 3.08
C ILE A 37 0.52 -2.32 3.99
N SER A 38 -0.79 -2.54 3.87
CA SER A 38 -1.75 -1.93 4.79
C SER A 38 -1.78 -2.68 6.11
N MET A 39 -1.55 -1.98 7.23
CA MET A 39 -1.70 -2.57 8.57
C MET A 39 -3.14 -3.01 8.85
N MET A 40 -4.11 -2.40 8.17
CA MET A 40 -5.52 -2.77 8.26
C MET A 40 -5.89 -3.97 7.38
N SER A 41 -4.98 -4.55 6.59
CA SER A 41 -5.31 -5.64 5.66
C SER A 41 -6.00 -6.83 6.34
N ILE A 42 -5.56 -7.21 7.55
CA ILE A 42 -6.16 -8.34 8.28
C ILE A 42 -7.61 -8.01 8.70
N VAL A 43 -7.82 -6.81 9.24
CA VAL A 43 -9.15 -6.34 9.67
C VAL A 43 -10.05 -6.12 8.45
N GLY A 44 -9.51 -5.50 7.40
CA GLY A 44 -10.15 -5.26 6.13
C GLY A 44 -10.62 -6.55 5.47
N ASN A 45 -9.75 -7.56 5.36
CA ASN A 45 -10.11 -8.86 4.80
C ASN A 45 -11.18 -9.59 5.63
N LEU A 46 -11.12 -9.46 6.96
CA LEU A 46 -12.13 -10.05 7.86
C LEU A 46 -13.52 -9.46 7.62
N ILE A 47 -13.60 -8.14 7.52
CA ILE A 47 -14.86 -7.43 7.27
C ILE A 47 -15.30 -7.66 5.82
N PHE A 48 -14.38 -7.50 4.87
CA PHE A 48 -14.64 -7.63 3.44
C PHE A 48 -15.20 -8.99 3.05
N ALA A 49 -14.67 -10.08 3.59
CA ALA A 49 -15.15 -11.42 3.26
C ALA A 49 -16.66 -11.61 3.57
N GLN A 50 -17.14 -11.04 4.68
CA GLN A 50 -18.56 -11.11 5.05
C GLN A 50 -19.41 -10.24 4.13
N PHE A 51 -18.96 -9.00 3.87
CA PHE A 51 -19.64 -8.09 2.94
C PHE A 51 -19.73 -8.67 1.53
N LEU A 52 -18.64 -9.22 1.02
CA LEU A 52 -18.57 -9.85 -0.29
C LEU A 52 -19.51 -11.04 -0.38
N THR A 53 -19.60 -11.87 0.67
CA THR A 53 -20.51 -13.01 0.70
C THR A 53 -21.97 -12.57 0.61
N VAL A 54 -22.38 -11.57 1.40
CA VAL A 54 -23.75 -11.02 1.36
C VAL A 54 -24.03 -10.37 0.00
N PHE A 55 -23.07 -9.61 -0.53
CA PHE A 55 -23.18 -8.97 -1.83
C PHE A 55 -23.38 -9.97 -2.97
N ILE A 56 -22.55 -11.03 -3.03
CA ILE A 56 -22.66 -12.09 -4.04
C ILE A 56 -23.99 -12.84 -3.89
N PHE A 57 -24.39 -13.16 -2.66
CA PHE A 57 -25.66 -13.83 -2.40
C PHE A 57 -26.86 -13.01 -2.90
N LEU A 58 -26.92 -11.72 -2.54
CA LEU A 58 -27.99 -10.82 -3.00
C LEU A 58 -27.96 -10.63 -4.51
N SER A 59 -26.78 -10.54 -5.13
CA SER A 59 -26.62 -10.45 -6.58
C SER A 59 -27.12 -11.70 -7.29
N ALA A 60 -26.80 -12.89 -6.78
CA ALA A 60 -27.27 -14.16 -7.32
C ALA A 60 -28.79 -14.32 -7.17
N LEU A 61 -29.34 -13.86 -6.05
CA LEU A 61 -30.78 -13.89 -5.78
C LEU A 61 -31.52 -12.91 -6.70
N LEU A 62 -31.01 -11.68 -6.87
CA LEU A 62 -31.54 -10.69 -7.81
C LEU A 62 -31.62 -11.25 -9.24
N PHE A 63 -30.52 -11.84 -9.71
CA PHE A 63 -30.43 -12.47 -11.02
C PHE A 63 -31.44 -13.62 -11.19
N SER A 64 -31.56 -14.47 -10.17
CA SER A 64 -32.48 -15.61 -10.20
C SER A 64 -33.95 -15.17 -10.18
N SER A 65 -34.29 -14.14 -9.40
CA SER A 65 -35.63 -13.56 -9.37
C SER A 65 -35.99 -12.91 -10.71
N ASP A 66 -35.03 -12.25 -11.36
CA ASP A 66 -35.21 -11.66 -12.68
C ASP A 66 -35.52 -12.72 -13.75
N ILE A 67 -34.77 -13.83 -13.75
CA ILE A 67 -35.02 -14.98 -14.65
C ILE A 67 -36.42 -15.58 -14.44
N LEU A 68 -36.89 -15.65 -13.19
CA LEU A 68 -38.18 -16.22 -12.85
C LEU A 68 -39.35 -15.24 -13.00
N GLY A 69 -39.09 -13.97 -13.36
CA GLY A 69 -40.10 -12.92 -13.44
C GLY A 69 -40.71 -12.55 -12.08
N ILE A 70 -39.99 -12.80 -10.98
CA ILE A 70 -40.42 -12.46 -9.62
C ILE A 70 -40.05 -10.99 -9.35
N PRO A 71 -40.99 -10.14 -8.88
CA PRO A 71 -40.69 -8.77 -8.49
C PRO A 71 -39.55 -8.72 -7.46
N ASN A 72 -38.47 -8.00 -7.80
CA ASN A 72 -37.20 -8.07 -7.08
C ASN A 72 -36.77 -6.74 -6.43
N TYR A 73 -37.69 -5.77 -6.31
CA TYR A 73 -37.42 -4.42 -5.77
C TYR A 73 -36.73 -4.45 -4.41
N PHE A 74 -37.21 -5.27 -3.46
CA PHE A 74 -36.61 -5.37 -2.13
C PHE A 74 -35.18 -5.93 -2.14
N ILE A 75 -34.87 -6.83 -3.07
CA ILE A 75 -33.53 -7.43 -3.20
C ILE A 75 -32.56 -6.39 -3.75
N ALA A 76 -32.99 -5.64 -4.77
CA ALA A 76 -32.22 -4.53 -5.32
C ALA A 76 -31.95 -3.45 -4.26
N GLN A 77 -32.96 -3.10 -3.46
CA GLN A 77 -32.79 -2.15 -2.36
C GLN A 77 -31.82 -2.65 -1.28
N ALA A 78 -31.89 -3.93 -0.91
CA ALA A 78 -30.95 -4.52 0.03
C ALA A 78 -29.50 -4.50 -0.51
N LEU A 79 -29.32 -4.79 -1.80
CA LEU A 79 -28.00 -4.74 -2.45
C LEU A 79 -27.42 -3.31 -2.46
N GLU A 80 -28.27 -2.31 -2.72
CA GLU A 80 -27.90 -0.89 -2.65
C GLU A 80 -27.45 -0.52 -1.23
N TRP A 81 -28.18 -0.95 -0.19
CA TRP A 81 -27.80 -0.70 1.21
C TRP A 81 -26.46 -1.33 1.57
N VAL A 82 -26.22 -2.59 1.16
CA VAL A 82 -24.93 -3.26 1.38
C VAL A 82 -23.80 -2.50 0.69
N THR A 83 -24.02 -2.00 -0.53
CA THR A 83 -23.06 -1.20 -1.29
C THR A 83 -22.77 0.14 -0.61
N GLN A 84 -23.79 0.84 -0.12
CA GLN A 84 -23.63 2.11 0.59
C GLN A 84 -22.88 1.94 1.91
N ILE A 85 -23.23 0.92 2.71
CA ILE A 85 -22.51 0.61 3.94
C ILE A 85 -21.05 0.28 3.62
N TRP A 86 -20.79 -0.49 2.56
CA TRP A 86 -19.43 -0.79 2.13
C TRP A 86 -18.64 0.47 1.73
N HIS A 87 -19.23 1.36 0.94
CA HIS A 87 -18.60 2.65 0.60
C HIS A 87 -18.33 3.51 1.83
N TYR A 88 -19.27 3.55 2.78
CA TYR A 88 -19.07 4.23 4.05
C TYR A 88 -17.90 3.62 4.84
N LEU A 89 -17.79 2.29 4.89
CA LEU A 89 -16.66 1.63 5.56
C LEU A 89 -15.32 1.92 4.87
N LEU A 90 -15.30 1.96 3.53
CA LEU A 90 -14.10 2.31 2.76
C LEU A 90 -13.65 3.76 3.01
N SER A 91 -14.58 4.67 3.34
CA SER A 91 -14.24 6.07 3.63
C SER A 91 -13.39 6.26 4.88
N PHE A 92 -13.36 5.27 5.79
CA PHE A 92 -12.44 5.28 6.94
C PHE A 92 -10.99 4.97 6.53
N GLY A 93 -10.78 4.42 5.33
CA GLY A 93 -9.46 4.13 4.77
C GLY A 93 -8.63 5.39 4.58
N THR A 94 -7.47 5.45 5.22
CA THR A 94 -6.49 6.52 5.02
C THR A 94 -5.19 5.95 4.47
N ALA A 95 -4.46 6.75 3.67
CA ALA A 95 -3.15 6.38 3.13
C ALA A 95 -2.11 6.15 4.26
N ASP A 96 -2.33 6.70 5.45
CA ASP A 96 -1.46 6.55 6.61
C ASP A 96 -1.37 5.11 7.13
N TRP A 97 -2.30 4.24 6.73
CA TRP A 97 -2.27 2.82 7.08
C TRP A 97 -1.27 2.02 6.24
N LEU A 98 -0.77 2.60 5.16
CA LEU A 98 0.19 1.99 4.25
C LEU A 98 1.61 2.15 4.77
N VAL A 99 2.23 1.02 5.11
CA VAL A 99 3.61 0.97 5.57
C VAL A 99 4.50 0.44 4.45
N GLY A 100 5.52 1.21 4.10
CA GLY A 100 6.57 0.80 3.18
C GLY A 100 7.67 0.04 3.92
N PHE A 101 8.14 -1.05 3.32
CA PHE A 101 9.24 -1.83 3.87
C PHE A 101 10.45 -1.80 2.92
N PRO A 102 11.62 -1.39 3.42
CA PRO A 102 12.85 -1.42 2.62
C PRO A 102 13.30 -2.85 2.32
N LEU A 103 14.07 -3.02 1.24
CA LEU A 103 14.46 -4.31 0.69
C LEU A 103 15.32 -5.14 1.64
N TRP A 104 16.05 -4.51 2.59
CA TRP A 104 16.84 -5.24 3.58
C TRP A 104 15.97 -6.10 4.54
N ILE A 105 14.67 -5.83 4.64
CA ILE A 105 13.72 -6.64 5.44
C ILE A 105 13.31 -7.91 4.70
N PHE A 106 13.46 -7.95 3.37
CA PHE A 106 13.10 -9.11 2.55
C PHE A 106 13.59 -10.46 3.10
N PRO A 107 14.89 -10.66 3.42
CA PRO A 107 15.35 -11.95 3.96
C PRO A 107 14.67 -12.32 5.29
N ILE A 108 14.42 -11.35 6.18
CA ILE A 108 13.72 -11.58 7.46
C ILE A 108 12.28 -12.03 7.19
N SER A 109 11.59 -11.35 6.28
CA SER A 109 10.22 -11.71 5.91
C SER A 109 10.13 -13.12 5.29
N LEU A 110 11.15 -13.55 4.54
CA LEU A 110 11.22 -14.90 3.96
C LEU A 110 11.38 -15.97 5.06
N ILE A 111 12.24 -15.72 6.06
CA ILE A 111 12.41 -16.61 7.21
C ILE A 111 11.11 -16.73 7.99
N PHE A 112 10.40 -15.62 8.22
CA PHE A 112 9.14 -15.65 8.93
C PHE A 112 8.05 -16.37 8.14
N ALA A 113 7.95 -16.14 6.82
CA ALA A 113 7.03 -16.88 5.95
C ALA A 113 7.30 -18.40 6.00
N ALA A 114 8.56 -18.82 5.89
CA ALA A 114 8.95 -20.22 6.01
C ALA A 114 8.59 -20.81 7.39
N THR A 115 8.83 -20.03 8.45
CA THR A 115 8.48 -20.42 9.83
C THR A 115 6.97 -20.57 9.99
N GLY A 116 6.17 -19.65 9.43
CA GLY A 116 4.70 -19.74 9.45
C GLY A 116 4.18 -20.98 8.73
N CYS A 117 4.72 -21.29 7.54
CA CYS A 117 4.41 -22.51 6.79
C CYS A 117 4.78 -23.78 7.57
N PHE A 118 5.91 -23.77 8.28
CA PHE A 118 6.34 -24.88 9.13
C PHE A 118 5.43 -25.08 10.34
N ILE A 119 5.07 -24.00 11.05
CA ILE A 119 4.14 -24.03 12.19
C ILE A 119 2.79 -24.61 11.77
N TYR A 120 2.30 -24.28 10.57
CA TYR A 120 1.03 -24.80 10.06
C TYR A 120 1.05 -26.33 9.83
N LYS A 121 2.23 -26.92 9.56
CA LYS A 121 2.39 -28.37 9.39
C LYS A 121 2.51 -29.13 10.71
N ILE A 122 2.98 -28.49 11.78
CA ILE A 122 3.17 -29.15 13.07
C ILE A 122 1.82 -29.29 13.80
N LYS A 123 1.67 -30.40 14.53
CA LYS A 123 0.56 -30.61 15.47
C LYS A 123 0.71 -29.66 16.67
N MET A 124 0.27 -28.42 16.51
CA MET A 124 0.08 -27.43 17.58
C MET A 124 -1.40 -27.13 17.77
N SER A 125 -1.80 -26.66 18.95
CA SER A 125 -3.17 -26.17 19.15
C SER A 125 -3.38 -24.89 18.35
N GLN A 126 -4.61 -24.67 17.87
CA GLN A 126 -4.96 -23.51 17.03
C GLN A 126 -4.63 -22.17 17.71
N ASN A 127 -4.91 -22.03 19.00
CA ASN A 127 -4.64 -20.79 19.74
C ASN A 127 -3.14 -20.47 19.76
N TYR A 128 -2.28 -21.47 19.95
CA TYR A 128 -0.82 -21.26 19.91
C TYR A 128 -0.35 -20.90 18.51
N ARG A 129 -0.89 -21.52 17.45
CA ARG A 129 -0.55 -21.15 16.07
C ARG A 129 -0.93 -19.70 15.77
N ILE A 130 -2.14 -19.27 16.14
CA ILE A 130 -2.60 -17.88 15.98
C ILE A 130 -1.69 -16.92 16.74
N LEU A 131 -1.36 -17.23 18.00
CA LEU A 131 -0.48 -16.39 18.81
C LEU A 131 0.91 -16.26 18.16
N THR A 132 1.53 -17.37 17.77
CA THR A 132 2.87 -17.34 17.14
C THR A 132 2.85 -16.62 15.80
N LEU A 133 1.87 -16.88 14.94
CA LEU A 133 1.71 -16.18 13.66
C LEU A 133 1.50 -14.67 13.88
N GLY A 134 0.67 -14.29 14.87
CA GLY A 134 0.46 -12.90 15.26
C GLY A 134 1.76 -12.22 15.71
N ILE A 135 2.56 -12.90 16.54
CA ILE A 135 3.88 -12.42 16.97
C ILE A 135 4.80 -12.22 15.76
N LEU A 136 4.87 -13.19 14.83
CA LEU A 136 5.70 -13.06 13.62
C LEU A 136 5.24 -11.88 12.74
N CYS A 137 3.93 -11.71 12.54
CA CYS A 137 3.38 -10.57 11.79
C CYS A 137 3.73 -9.22 12.43
N LEU A 138 3.68 -9.11 13.77
CA LEU A 138 4.01 -7.88 14.51
C LEU A 138 5.53 -7.64 14.62
N ALA A 139 6.34 -8.70 14.58
CA ALA A 139 7.79 -8.60 14.68
C ALA A 139 8.39 -7.89 13.45
N ILE A 140 7.85 -8.08 12.24
CA ILE A 140 8.35 -7.42 11.01
C ILE A 140 8.32 -5.87 11.12
N PRO A 141 7.18 -5.21 11.39
CA PRO A 141 7.15 -3.75 11.56
C PRO A 141 7.95 -3.30 12.77
N THR A 142 8.00 -4.08 13.85
CA THR A 142 8.81 -3.75 15.03
C THR A 142 10.31 -3.71 14.67
N ILE A 143 10.82 -4.73 14.00
CA ILE A 143 12.21 -4.79 13.51
C ILE A 143 12.48 -3.61 12.56
N HIS A 144 11.56 -3.30 11.64
CA HIS A 144 11.69 -2.14 10.76
C HIS A 144 11.89 -0.84 11.56
N THR A 145 11.06 -0.59 12.57
CA THR A 145 11.12 0.65 13.36
C THR A 145 12.40 0.76 14.20
N ILE A 146 12.89 -0.35 14.76
CA ILE A 146 14.08 -0.37 15.61
C ILE A 146 15.37 -0.18 14.79
N PHE A 147 15.47 -0.84 13.64
CA PHE A 147 16.69 -0.84 12.81
C PHE A 147 16.61 0.17 11.65
N GLN A 148 15.67 1.12 11.71
CA GLN A 148 15.53 2.10 10.64
C GLN A 148 16.76 3.01 10.57
N ALA A 149 17.48 2.96 9.45
CA ALA A 149 18.58 3.89 9.20
C ALA A 149 18.07 5.34 9.25
N GLN A 150 18.76 6.19 10.02
CA GLN A 150 18.39 7.59 10.19
C GLN A 150 18.58 8.42 8.93
N SER A 151 19.46 7.98 8.03
CA SER A 151 19.81 8.67 6.80
C SER A 151 20.10 7.72 5.65
N ALA A 152 19.57 8.04 4.46
CA ALA A 152 19.82 7.31 3.23
C ALA A 152 19.79 8.27 2.03
N LEU A 153 20.69 8.07 1.07
CA LEU A 153 20.75 8.79 -0.20
C LEU A 153 20.62 7.79 -1.33
N ILE A 154 19.59 7.94 -2.16
CA ILE A 154 19.37 7.10 -3.34
C ILE A 154 19.20 7.99 -4.56
N THR A 155 19.68 7.49 -5.70
CA THR A 155 19.49 8.16 -6.98
C THR A 155 18.67 7.27 -7.90
N VAL A 156 17.51 7.76 -8.30
CA VAL A 156 16.64 7.10 -9.29
C VAL A 156 16.97 7.69 -10.66
N GLN A 157 17.37 6.84 -11.60
CA GLN A 157 17.73 7.29 -12.96
C GLN A 157 16.58 7.08 -13.92
N GLN A 158 16.39 8.05 -14.83
CA GLN A 158 15.43 7.97 -15.92
C GLN A 158 16.08 8.50 -17.21
N GLY A 159 16.65 7.58 -17.98
CA GLY A 159 17.52 7.95 -19.09
C GLY A 159 18.75 8.69 -18.59
N LEU A 160 18.98 9.91 -19.09
CA LEU A 160 20.10 10.77 -18.67
C LEU A 160 19.77 11.65 -17.46
N GLN A 161 18.49 11.77 -17.10
CA GLN A 161 18.07 12.59 -15.97
C GLN A 161 18.02 11.75 -14.69
N LYS A 162 18.12 12.43 -13.54
CA LYS A 162 18.23 11.80 -12.22
C LYS A 162 17.28 12.48 -11.24
N MET A 163 16.78 11.70 -10.30
CA MET A 163 16.12 12.20 -9.10
C MET A 163 16.91 11.71 -7.89
N HIS A 164 17.26 12.61 -6.98
CA HIS A 164 17.93 12.26 -5.73
C HIS A 164 16.93 12.23 -4.60
N LEU A 165 16.86 11.11 -3.90
CA LEU A 165 16.02 10.89 -2.73
C LEU A 165 16.92 10.91 -1.50
N ILE A 166 16.61 11.79 -0.56
CA ILE A 166 17.34 11.94 0.70
C ILE A 166 16.36 11.68 1.83
N LYS A 167 16.58 10.61 2.59
CA LYS A 167 15.95 10.43 3.89
C LYS A 167 16.86 10.99 4.96
N ALA A 168 16.35 11.89 5.80
CA ALA A 168 17.08 12.45 6.93
C ALA A 168 16.13 12.74 8.09
N ARG A 169 16.42 12.19 9.28
CA ARG A 169 15.63 12.40 10.51
C ARG A 169 14.14 12.08 10.31
N GLY A 170 13.86 10.97 9.62
CA GLY A 170 12.49 10.51 9.33
C GLY A 170 11.80 11.23 8.18
N LYS A 171 12.36 12.33 7.66
CA LYS A 171 11.81 13.06 6.52
C LYS A 171 12.44 12.63 5.20
N VAL A 172 11.67 12.70 4.12
CA VAL A 172 12.05 12.32 2.76
C VAL A 172 12.00 13.54 1.85
N TYR A 173 13.15 13.90 1.29
CA TYR A 173 13.31 14.98 0.33
C TYR A 173 13.62 14.41 -1.04
N ALA A 174 12.91 14.86 -2.07
CA ALA A 174 13.13 14.46 -3.44
C ALA A 174 13.61 15.66 -4.26
N PHE A 175 14.80 15.56 -4.84
CA PHE A 175 15.37 16.57 -5.75
C PHE A 175 15.25 16.05 -7.18
N ASP A 176 14.29 16.58 -7.94
CA ASP A 176 14.11 16.25 -9.34
C ASP A 176 15.03 17.10 -10.22
N CYS A 177 16.04 16.46 -10.81
CA CYS A 177 16.92 17.09 -11.79
C CYS A 177 16.41 16.91 -13.23
N GLY A 178 15.08 16.82 -13.41
CA GLY A 178 14.40 16.64 -14.69
C GLY A 178 13.98 15.20 -15.01
N ALA A 179 13.99 14.28 -14.04
CA ALA A 179 13.56 12.89 -14.27
C ALA A 179 12.04 12.83 -14.53
N LEU A 180 11.23 13.45 -13.67
CA LEU A 180 9.76 13.42 -13.75
C LEU A 180 9.22 13.79 -15.14
N GLY A 181 9.78 14.84 -15.75
CA GLY A 181 9.37 15.33 -17.08
C GLY A 181 10.00 14.59 -18.27
N ALA A 182 10.88 13.62 -18.05
CA ALA A 182 11.69 13.01 -19.11
C ALA A 182 10.91 12.04 -20.01
N ARG A 183 9.79 11.44 -19.53
CA ARG A 183 8.94 10.52 -20.33
C ARG A 183 7.61 11.15 -20.75
N PRO A 184 7.01 10.70 -21.86
CA PRO A 184 5.64 11.07 -22.23
C PRO A 184 4.60 10.67 -21.19
N SER A 185 4.67 9.43 -20.68
CA SER A 185 3.85 8.96 -19.56
C SER A 185 4.66 9.06 -18.26
N SER A 186 4.55 10.19 -17.57
CA SER A 186 5.13 10.37 -16.23
C SER A 186 4.45 9.46 -15.20
N LEU A 187 3.13 9.27 -15.32
CA LEU A 187 2.32 8.46 -14.39
C LEU A 187 2.83 7.01 -14.30
N SER A 188 3.01 6.33 -15.43
CA SER A 188 3.49 4.94 -15.42
C SER A 188 4.90 4.81 -14.83
N TRP A 189 5.77 5.79 -15.06
CA TRP A 189 7.10 5.79 -14.43
C TRP A 189 7.01 6.02 -12.91
N ILE A 190 6.11 6.91 -12.47
CA ILE A 190 5.88 7.15 -11.05
C ILE A 190 5.40 5.87 -10.36
N GLU A 191 4.35 5.24 -10.89
CA GLU A 191 3.70 4.06 -10.28
C GLU A 191 4.57 2.81 -10.31
N TYR A 192 5.25 2.54 -11.43
CA TYR A 192 5.97 1.28 -11.60
C TYR A 192 7.48 1.38 -11.38
N THR A 193 8.04 2.59 -11.27
CA THR A 193 9.48 2.79 -11.04
C THR A 193 9.75 3.61 -9.79
N LEU A 194 9.23 4.84 -9.71
CA LEU A 194 9.58 5.75 -8.62
C LEU A 194 9.07 5.21 -7.27
N ILE A 195 7.77 4.95 -7.13
CA ILE A 195 7.16 4.50 -5.88
C ILE A 195 7.81 3.18 -5.39
N PRO A 196 7.92 2.12 -6.21
CA PRO A 196 8.62 0.90 -5.81
C PRO A 196 10.06 1.14 -5.37
N THR A 197 10.78 2.02 -6.06
CA THR A 197 12.18 2.33 -5.73
C THR A 197 12.28 3.08 -4.40
N VAL A 198 11.41 4.07 -4.16
CA VAL A 198 11.32 4.79 -2.89
C VAL A 198 11.04 3.82 -1.74
N ILE A 199 10.04 2.95 -1.89
CA ILE A 199 9.68 1.99 -0.85
C ILE A 199 10.83 1.00 -0.60
N LYS A 200 11.39 0.37 -1.64
CA LYS A 200 12.49 -0.59 -1.49
C LYS A 200 13.73 0.02 -0.88
N ALA A 201 14.02 1.27 -1.19
CA ALA A 201 15.29 1.87 -0.81
C ALA A 201 15.23 2.55 0.57
N ILE A 202 14.11 3.21 0.91
CA ILE A 202 13.98 3.95 2.18
C ILE A 202 12.77 3.57 3.05
N GLY A 203 11.87 2.71 2.56
CA GLY A 203 10.66 2.31 3.28
C GLY A 203 9.60 3.40 3.38
N ALA A 204 9.66 4.43 2.53
CA ALA A 204 8.76 5.57 2.62
C ALA A 204 7.58 5.43 1.65
N THR A 205 6.40 5.86 2.10
CA THR A 205 5.15 5.93 1.34
C THR A 205 4.72 7.37 1.05
N HIS A 206 5.58 8.35 1.34
CA HIS A 206 5.35 9.77 1.13
C HIS A 206 6.67 10.48 0.81
N ILE A 207 6.55 11.73 0.35
CA ILE A 207 7.67 12.68 0.18
C ILE A 207 7.32 13.95 0.98
N ASP A 208 8.15 14.36 1.93
CA ASP A 208 7.89 15.59 2.69
C ASP A 208 8.05 16.84 1.80
N ALA A 209 9.08 16.88 0.97
CA ALA A 209 9.31 17.97 0.04
C ALA A 209 9.84 17.47 -1.31
N LEU A 210 9.18 17.89 -2.39
CA LEU A 210 9.59 17.68 -3.77
C LEU A 210 10.16 18.99 -4.31
N ILE A 211 11.46 18.99 -4.61
CA ILE A 211 12.22 20.13 -5.13
C ILE A 211 12.45 19.92 -6.62
N LEU A 212 11.90 20.82 -7.45
CA LEU A 212 12.10 20.81 -8.89
C LEU A 212 13.31 21.69 -9.25
N CYS A 213 14.45 21.05 -9.54
CA CYS A 213 15.67 21.75 -9.94
C CYS A 213 15.60 22.25 -11.40
N LYS A 214 14.73 21.66 -12.22
CA LYS A 214 14.46 22.05 -13.60
C LYS A 214 12.95 22.09 -13.84
N SER A 215 12.33 23.26 -13.68
CA SER A 215 10.90 23.43 -13.92
C SER A 215 10.63 23.73 -15.40
N ASN A 216 9.75 22.94 -16.00
CA ASN A 216 9.11 23.22 -17.29
C ASN A 216 7.65 22.71 -17.20
N SER A 217 6.82 23.04 -18.19
CA SER A 217 5.39 22.68 -18.17
C SER A 217 5.13 21.18 -17.99
N ARG A 218 5.99 20.32 -18.57
CA ARG A 218 5.89 18.85 -18.44
C ARG A 218 6.31 18.39 -17.04
N THR A 219 7.38 18.93 -16.49
CA THR A 219 7.81 18.62 -15.12
C THR A 219 6.75 19.04 -14.11
N ALA A 220 6.14 20.21 -14.28
CA ALA A 220 5.06 20.68 -13.40
C ALA A 220 3.82 19.78 -13.47
N GLN A 221 3.43 19.33 -14.66
CA GLN A 221 2.35 18.35 -14.82
C GLN A 221 2.70 17.01 -14.18
N ALA A 222 3.91 16.50 -14.42
CA ALA A 222 4.38 15.25 -13.83
C ALA A 222 4.47 15.32 -12.30
N ALA A 223 4.87 16.48 -11.74
CA ALA A 223 4.86 16.71 -10.30
C ALA A 223 3.44 16.63 -9.73
N LYS A 224 2.44 17.22 -10.39
CA LYS A 224 1.02 17.09 -9.97
C LYS A 224 0.55 15.64 -9.97
N GLU A 225 0.89 14.85 -10.99
CA GLU A 225 0.57 13.42 -11.00
C GLU A 225 1.31 12.66 -9.89
N CYS A 226 2.58 13.01 -9.64
CA CYS A 226 3.35 12.44 -8.53
C CYS A 226 2.65 12.69 -7.18
N MET A 227 2.19 13.91 -6.93
CA MET A 227 1.49 14.28 -5.70
C MET A 227 0.17 13.53 -5.50
N LYS A 228 -0.49 13.08 -6.58
CA LYS A 228 -1.71 12.26 -6.49
C LYS A 228 -1.40 10.82 -6.08
N CYS A 229 -0.33 10.25 -6.64
CA CYS A 229 0.04 8.84 -6.40
C CYS A 229 0.88 8.66 -5.14
N LEU A 230 1.66 9.68 -4.76
CA LEU A 230 2.60 9.66 -3.65
C LEU A 230 2.37 10.93 -2.80
N PRO A 231 1.77 10.81 -1.61
CA PRO A 231 1.50 11.93 -0.71
C PRO A 231 2.72 12.82 -0.57
N THR A 232 2.58 14.08 -0.95
CA THR A 232 3.68 15.05 -0.97
C THR A 232 3.33 16.28 -0.14
N GLY A 233 4.14 16.60 0.87
CA GLY A 233 3.87 17.71 1.79
C GLY A 233 4.06 19.09 1.17
N GLN A 234 5.20 19.31 0.51
CA GLN A 234 5.55 20.60 -0.10
C GLN A 234 6.14 20.41 -1.50
N LEU A 235 5.74 21.29 -2.43
CA LEU A 235 6.35 21.41 -3.76
C LEU A 235 7.15 22.71 -3.82
N ILE A 236 8.44 22.62 -4.14
CA ILE A 236 9.35 23.76 -4.22
C ILE A 236 9.90 23.85 -5.64
N GLU A 237 9.60 24.94 -6.33
CA GLU A 237 10.15 25.20 -7.67
C GLU A 237 11.36 26.14 -7.58
N ILE A 238 12.51 25.67 -8.06
CA ILE A 238 13.70 26.52 -8.17
C ILE A 238 13.63 27.22 -9.53
N HIS A 239 13.13 28.45 -9.53
CA HIS A 239 13.27 29.32 -10.70
C HIS A 239 14.71 29.84 -10.76
N ASN A 240 15.51 29.31 -11.68
CA ASN A 240 16.80 29.91 -12.01
C ASN A 240 16.54 31.31 -12.58
N LYS A 241 16.58 32.34 -11.72
CA LYS A 241 16.67 33.76 -12.13
C LYS A 241 18.08 34.09 -12.64
N HIS A 242 18.62 33.26 -13.52
CA HIS A 242 19.70 33.66 -14.40
C HIS A 242 19.10 34.07 -15.74
N GLU A 243 18.35 35.17 -15.72
CA GLU A 243 18.39 36.08 -16.86
C GLU A 243 19.84 36.60 -16.89
N THR A 244 20.62 36.12 -17.86
CA THR A 244 21.84 36.82 -18.25
C THR A 244 21.45 38.25 -18.61
N PRO A 245 22.10 39.30 -18.08
CA PRO A 245 21.89 40.65 -18.59
C PRO A 245 22.21 40.61 -20.09
N LYS A 246 21.20 40.87 -20.91
CA LYS A 246 21.41 41.19 -22.32
C LYS A 246 22.22 42.49 -22.33
N ILE A 247 23.54 42.37 -22.44
CA ILE A 247 24.37 43.49 -22.88
C ILE A 247 23.96 43.70 -24.33
N SER A 248 23.05 44.65 -24.54
CA SER A 248 22.79 45.22 -25.85
C SER A 248 24.02 46.03 -26.22
N SER A 249 24.87 45.47 -27.06
CA SER A 249 25.85 46.26 -27.81
C SER A 249 25.07 47.14 -28.77
N THR A 250 24.95 48.42 -28.42
CA THR A 250 24.66 49.52 -29.34
C THR A 250 25.71 49.60 -30.44
#